data_AF-A0A8T4PKZ8-F1
#
_entry.id   AF-A0A8T4PKZ8-F1
#
_cell.length_a   1.000
_cell.length_b   1.000
_cell.length_c   1.000
_cell.angle_alpha   90.00
_cell.angle_beta   90.00
_cell.angle_gamma   90.00
#
_symmetry.space_group_name_H-M   'P 1'
#
loop_
_entity.id
_entity.type
_entity.pdbx_description
1 polymer ?
#
loop_
_entity_poly.entity_id
_entity_poly.type
_entity_poly.pdbx_seq_one_letter_code
_entity_poly.pdbx_strand_id
1 'polypeptide(L)' 'TIGHNVNSRKEVNDVMEQAKKAGANIIKPAQDTFWGGYAGYFQDPDGHLWEIVWNPEWNILDK' A
#
# COMPACT_ATOMS: atom_id res chain seq x y z
N THR A 1 4.66 -12.14 0.27
CA THR A 1 4.18 -10.75 0.23
C THR A 1 2.72 -10.74 0.59
N ILE A 2 2.30 -9.83 1.47
CA ILE A 2 0.91 -9.64 1.88
C ILE A 2 0.37 -8.40 1.15
N GLY A 3 -0.78 -8.53 0.50
CA GLY A 3 -1.44 -7.43 -0.19
C GLY A 3 -2.56 -6.81 0.66
N HIS A 4 -2.57 -5.49 0.78
CA HIS A 4 -3.63 -4.74 1.45
C HIS A 4 -4.19 -3.69 0.49
N ASN A 5 -5.44 -3.89 0.05
CA ASN A 5 -6.12 -2.97 -0.83
C ASN A 5 -6.84 -1.88 -0.03
N VAL A 6 -6.67 -0.63 -0.46
CA VAL A 6 -7.28 0.55 0.14
C VAL A 6 -8.16 1.27 -0.88
N ASN A 7 -8.99 2.20 -0.43
CA ASN A 7 -10.03 2.83 -1.24
C ASN A 7 -9.55 4.05 -2.04
N SER A 8 -8.35 4.58 -1.75
CA SER A 8 -7.83 5.76 -2.44
C SER A 8 -6.31 5.82 -2.49
N ARG A 9 -5.77 6.60 -3.44
CA ARG A 9 -4.36 6.99 -3.49
C ARG A 9 -3.85 7.57 -2.18
N LYS A 10 -4.69 8.37 -1.51
CA LYS A 10 -4.34 9.02 -0.24
C LYS A 10 -4.17 7.97 0.86
N GLU A 11 -5.06 6.98 0.94
CA GLU A 11 -4.96 5.91 1.93
C GLU A 11 -3.68 5.09 1.76
N VAL A 12 -3.18 4.90 0.54
CA VAL A 12 -1.86 4.26 0.32
C VAL A 12 -0.77 5.06 1.05
N ASN A 13 -0.73 6.37 0.85
CA ASN A 13 0.26 7.24 1.51
C ASN A 13 0.09 7.25 3.03
N ASP A 14 -1.15 7.31 3.51
CA ASP A 14 -1.44 7.35 4.94
C ASP A 14 -0.96 6.05 5.64
N VAL A 15 -1.23 4.88 5.04
CA VAL A 15 -0.78 3.58 5.58
C VAL A 15 0.74 3.45 5.53
N MET A 16 1.38 3.86 4.43
CA MET A 16 2.84 3.83 4.29
C MET A 16 3.53 4.70 5.34
N GLU A 17 2.99 5.88 5.63
CA GLU A 17 3.52 6.78 6.67
C GLU A 17 3.28 6.22 8.08
N GLN A 18 2.12 5.60 8.33
CA GLN A 18 1.85 4.89 9.59
C GLN A 18 2.83 3.75 9.81
N ALA A 19 3.06 2.91 8.80
CA ALA A 19 4.01 1.80 8.86
C ALA A 19 5.42 2.30 9.17
N LYS A 20 5.88 3.35 8.47
CA LYS A 20 7.18 3.99 8.73
C LYS A 20 7.29 4.47 10.18
N LYS A 21 6.27 5.16 10.71
CA LYS A 21 6.22 5.61 12.12
C LYS A 21 6.23 4.45 13.11
N ALA A 22 5.68 3.31 12.73
CA ALA A 22 5.67 2.09 13.52
C ALA A 22 6.99 1.28 13.44
N GLY A 23 7.98 1.75 12.70
CA GLY A 23 9.29 1.10 12.57
C GLY A 23 9.45 0.19 11.36
N ALA A 24 8.50 0.19 10.42
CA ALA A 24 8.66 -0.54 9.17
C ALA A 24 9.74 0.08 8.29
N ASN A 25 10.47 -0.76 7.55
CA ASN A 25 11.43 -0.34 6.54
C ASN A 25 10.71 -0.11 5.20
N ILE A 26 10.78 1.10 4.65
CA ILE A 26 10.18 1.39 3.34
C ILE A 26 11.07 0.79 2.24
N ILE A 27 10.56 -0.27 1.60
CA ILE A 27 11.27 -0.98 0.52
C ILE A 27 11.08 -0.25 -0.81
N LYS A 28 9.86 0.26 -1.06
CA LYS A 28 9.54 1.02 -2.25
C LYS A 28 8.52 2.11 -1.90
N PRO A 29 8.86 3.40 -2.10
CA PRO A 29 7.90 4.50 -1.90
C PRO A 29 6.63 4.31 -2.74
N ALA A 30 5.53 4.87 -2.26
CA ALA A 30 4.27 4.81 -3.00
C ALA A 30 4.37 5.59 -4.31
N GLN A 31 3.96 4.95 -5.42
CA GLN A 31 4.05 5.52 -6.76
C GLN A 31 3.00 4.91 -7.69
N ASP A 32 2.79 5.54 -8.84
CA ASP A 32 1.96 4.99 -9.91
C ASP A 32 2.47 3.62 -10.39
N THR A 33 1.53 2.73 -10.68
CA THR A 33 1.81 1.40 -11.24
C THR A 33 1.58 1.42 -12.76
N PHE A 34 2.21 0.48 -13.48
CA PHE A 34 2.09 0.40 -14.94
C PHE A 34 0.68 0.06 -15.44
N TRP A 35 -0.16 -0.48 -14.56
CA TRP A 35 -1.54 -0.90 -14.85
C TRP A 35 -2.58 0.14 -14.39
N GLY A 36 -2.15 1.33 -13.95
CA GLY A 36 -3.04 2.47 -13.65
C GLY A 36 -3.40 2.66 -12.17
N GLY A 37 -2.92 1.80 -11.28
CA GLY A 37 -3.08 1.95 -9.83
C GLY A 37 -2.00 2.77 -9.15
N TYR A 38 -2.01 2.73 -7.82
CA TYR A 38 -1.04 3.42 -6.96
C TYR A 38 -0.64 2.49 -5.82
N ALA A 39 0.66 2.23 -5.64
CA ALA A 39 1.11 1.24 -4.67
C ALA A 39 2.49 1.55 -4.07
N GLY A 40 2.70 1.07 -2.84
CA GLY A 40 3.96 1.14 -2.10
C GLY A 40 4.26 -0.15 -1.34
N TYR A 41 5.52 -0.33 -0.93
CA TYR A 41 5.97 -1.54 -0.24
C TYR A 41 6.79 -1.20 1.00
N PHE A 42 6.51 -1.90 2.09
CA PHE A 42 7.31 -1.86 3.30
C PHE A 42 7.54 -3.26 3.85
N GLN A 43 8.58 -3.41 4.65
CA GLN A 43 8.83 -4.61 5.45
C GLN A 43 8.53 -4.27 6.92
N ASP A 44 7.67 -5.04 7.57
CA ASP A 44 7.39 -4.85 8.99
C ASP A 44 8.58 -5.27 9.87
N PRO A 45 8.59 -4.92 11.18
CA PRO A 45 9.71 -5.26 12.07
C PRO A 45 10.03 -6.76 12.17
N ASP A 46 9.06 -7.63 11.87
CA ASP A 46 9.22 -9.08 11.88
C ASP A 46 9.74 -9.63 10.54
N GLY A 47 9.91 -8.77 9.54
CA GLY A 47 10.47 -9.12 8.23
C GLY A 47 9.44 -9.46 7.16
N HIS A 48 8.14 -9.32 7.40
CA HIS A 48 7.14 -9.59 6.37
C HIS A 48 7.04 -8.43 5.38
N LEU A 49 7.04 -8.76 4.08
CA LEU A 49 6.87 -7.78 3.02
C LEU A 49 5.37 -7.51 2.76
N TRP A 50 4.99 -6.25 2.88
CA TRP A 50 3.65 -5.74 2.62
C TRP A 50 3.62 -4.91 1.33
N GLU A 51 2.53 -5.06 0.58
CA GLU A 51 2.17 -4.22 -0.55
C GLU A 51 0.85 -3.52 -0.23
N ILE A 52 0.87 -2.18 -0.21
CA ILE A 52 -0.32 -1.36 -0.04
C ILE A 52 -0.73 -0.85 -1.41
N VAL A 53 -1.95 -1.16 -1.83
CA VAL A 53 -2.41 -0.94 -3.22
C VAL A 53 -3.75 -0.23 -3.23
N TRP A 54 -3.87 0.77 -4.10
CA TRP A 54 -5.16 1.26 -4.57
C TRP A 54 -5.32 0.89 -6.05
N ASN A 55 -6.41 0.19 -6.35
CA ASN A 55 -6.83 -0.12 -7.71
C ASN A 55 -8.06 0.72 -8.09
N PRO A 56 -7.96 1.69 -9.03
CA PRO A 56 -9.09 2.53 -9.43
C PRO A 56 -10.24 1.76 -10.08
N GLU A 57 -9.98 0.58 -10.66
CA GLU A 57 -11.00 -0.24 -11.33
C GLU A 57 -11.80 -1.10 -10.32
N TRP A 58 -11.39 -1.13 -9.05
CA TRP A 58 -12.09 -1.88 -8.01
C TRP A 58 -13.07 -0.98 -7.26
N ASN A 59 -14.33 -1.00 -7.70
CA ASN A 59 -15.44 -0.47 -6.93
C ASN A 59 -15.88 -1.50 -5.88
N ILE A 60 -15.62 -1.22 -4.61
CA ILE A 60 -15.90 -2.16 -3.50
C ILE A 60 -17.36 -2.10 -3.01
N LEU A 61 -18.22 -1.35 -3.71
CA LEU A 61 -19.64 -1.18 -3.38
C LEU A 61 -20.53 -2.36 -3.80
N ASP A 62 -19.98 -3.39 -4.43
CA ASP A 62 -20.72 -4.62 -4.75
C ASP A 62 -20.50 -5.69 -3.67
N LYS A 63 -21.23 -5.60 -2.55
CA LYS A 63 -21.52 -6.73 -1.65
C LYS A 63 -22.89 -6.62 -1.03
#